data_AF-A0A100JP51-F1
#
_entry.id   AF-A0A100JP51-F1
#
_cell.length_a   1.000
_cell.length_b   1.000
_cell.length_c   1.000
_cell.angle_alpha   90.00
_cell.angle_beta   90.00
_cell.angle_gamma   90.00
#
_symmetry.space_group_name_H-M   'P 1'
#
loop_
_entity.id
_entity.type
_entity.pdbx_description
1 polymer ?
#
loop_
_entity_poly.entity_id
_entity_poly.type
_entity_poly.pdbx_seq_one_letter_code
_entity_poly.pdbx_strand_id
1 'polypeptide(L)'
;MPWFWSDQGSLRIRIVGLRASDDTAVTRQFGDRDRCLVGYYRDGRLAAVEAVNATADFMALKKALASGTEIAASDLMDPDVSLKTLIKAVTANAVSSG
;
A
#
# COMPACT_ATOMS: atom_id res chain seq x y z
N MET A 1 13.72 1.05 2.24
CA MET A 1 12.84 1.36 1.09
C MET A 1 12.89 2.86 0.81
N PRO A 2 13.21 3.31 -0.42
CA PRO A 2 13.10 4.73 -0.78
C PRO A 2 11.64 5.19 -0.67
N TRP A 3 11.44 6.46 -0.33
CA TRP A 3 10.12 7.05 -0.24
C TRP A 3 10.16 8.52 -0.60
N PHE A 4 9.04 9.03 -1.09
CA PHE A 4 8.85 10.40 -1.51
C PHE A 4 7.52 10.93 -0.98
N TRP A 5 7.43 12.24 -0.80
CA TRP A 5 6.19 12.91 -0.47
C TRP A 5 6.16 14.30 -1.12
N SER A 6 4.94 14.74 -1.43
CA SER A 6 4.66 16.09 -1.89
C SER A 6 3.29 16.50 -1.38
N ASP A 7 3.15 17.77 -1.00
CA ASP A 7 1.87 18.39 -0.72
C ASP A 7 1.62 19.43 -1.82
N GLN A 8 0.55 19.25 -2.61
CA GLN A 8 0.19 20.11 -3.74
C GLN A 8 -1.24 20.62 -3.56
N GLY A 9 -1.38 21.86 -3.07
CA GLY A 9 -2.68 22.37 -2.65
C GLY A 9 -3.28 21.49 -1.55
N SER A 10 -4.48 20.96 -1.78
CA SER A 10 -5.14 20.02 -0.86
C SER A 10 -4.66 18.57 -1.00
N LEU A 11 -3.84 18.25 -2.01
CA LEU A 11 -3.41 16.88 -2.30
C LEU A 11 -2.19 16.50 -1.46
N ARG A 12 -2.31 15.40 -0.73
CA ARG A 12 -1.21 14.73 -0.03
C ARG A 12 -0.74 13.54 -0.87
N ILE A 13 0.37 13.71 -1.59
CA ILE A 13 0.95 12.68 -2.46
C ILE A 13 2.07 11.97 -1.70
N ARG A 14 2.03 10.64 -1.67
CA ARG A 14 2.98 9.79 -0.94
C ARG A 14 3.38 8.60 -1.80
N ILE A 15 4.67 8.30 -1.87
CA ILE A 15 5.21 7.19 -2.67
C ILE A 15 6.23 6.42 -1.83
N VAL A 16 6.22 5.10 -1.92
CA VAL A 16 7.21 4.22 -1.30
C VAL A 16 7.54 3.06 -2.23
N GLY A 17 8.82 2.67 -2.26
CA GLY A 17 9.31 1.63 -3.15
C GLY A 17 9.64 2.16 -4.55
N LEU A 18 10.04 1.24 -5.43
CA LEU A 18 10.38 1.52 -6.83
C LEU A 18 9.62 0.54 -7.71
N ARG A 19 8.69 1.07 -8.52
CA ARG A 19 8.02 0.28 -9.54
C ARG A 19 8.97 -0.03 -10.69
N ALA A 20 8.85 -1.22 -11.27
CA ALA A 20 9.42 -1.58 -12.56
C ALA A 20 8.38 -1.40 -13.68
N SER A 21 8.80 -1.54 -14.93
CA SER A 21 7.93 -1.42 -16.10
C SER A 21 6.94 -2.58 -16.25
N ASP A 22 7.29 -3.74 -15.69
CA ASP A 22 6.55 -5.01 -15.76
C ASP A 22 5.75 -5.31 -14.48
N ASP A 23 5.79 -4.43 -13.48
CA ASP A 23 4.97 -4.57 -12.28
C ASP A 23 3.48 -4.45 -12.64
N THR A 24 2.66 -5.33 -12.07
CA THR A 24 1.20 -5.25 -12.20
C THR A 24 0.65 -4.19 -11.26
N ALA A 25 -0.01 -3.18 -11.80
CA ALA A 25 -0.66 -2.13 -11.02
C ALA A 25 -2.08 -2.55 -10.61
N VAL A 26 -2.42 -2.36 -9.33
CA VAL A 26 -3.78 -2.48 -8.81
C VAL A 26 -4.19 -1.18 -8.13
N THR A 27 -5.42 -0.74 -8.38
CA THR A 27 -5.93 0.52 -7.86
C THR A 27 -7.01 0.28 -6.83
N ARG A 28 -6.92 0.96 -5.70
CA ARG A 28 -7.96 1.08 -4.68
C ARG A 28 -8.63 2.45 -4.82
N GLN A 29 -9.92 2.44 -5.13
CA GLN A 29 -10.74 3.64 -5.22
C GLN A 29 -11.62 3.76 -3.98
N PHE A 30 -11.75 4.96 -3.42
CA PHE A 30 -12.47 5.20 -2.16
C PHE A 30 -13.84 5.89 -2.35
N GLY A 31 -14.28 6.05 -3.61
CA GLY A 31 -15.55 6.67 -3.99
C GLY A 31 -15.50 8.20 -4.15
N ASP A 32 -14.49 8.85 -3.59
CA ASP A 32 -14.10 10.25 -3.79
C ASP A 32 -13.07 10.40 -4.93
N ARG A 33 -13.07 11.56 -5.59
CA ARG A 33 -12.20 11.80 -6.77
C ARG A 33 -10.78 12.22 -6.40
N ASP A 34 -10.57 12.70 -5.18
CA ASP A 34 -9.29 13.26 -4.71
C ASP A 34 -8.50 12.29 -3.85
N ARG A 35 -8.96 11.04 -3.67
CA ARG A 35 -8.26 10.00 -2.94
C ARG A 35 -8.13 8.74 -3.78
N CYS A 36 -6.90 8.26 -3.91
CA CYS A 36 -6.61 7.02 -4.60
C CYS A 36 -5.36 6.37 -4.01
N LEU A 37 -5.22 5.07 -4.25
CA LEU A 37 -4.03 4.32 -3.92
C LEU A 37 -3.75 3.31 -5.03
N VAL A 38 -2.50 3.25 -5.47
CA VAL A 38 -2.02 2.28 -6.45
C VAL A 38 -0.94 1.42 -5.80
N GLY A 39 -1.13 0.11 -5.81
CA GLY A 39 -0.12 -0.87 -5.44
C GLY A 39 0.50 -1.48 -6.69
N TYR A 40 1.82 -1.62 -6.70
CA TYR A 40 2.58 -2.24 -7.78
C TYR A 40 3.11 -3.60 -7.31
N TYR A 41 2.76 -4.66 -8.03
CA TYR A 41 3.08 -6.03 -7.69
C TYR A 41 4.11 -6.63 -8.66
N ARG A 42 5.19 -7.20 -8.10
CA ARG A 42 6.22 -7.97 -8.81
C ARG A 42 6.23 -9.38 -8.27
N ASP A 43 6.10 -10.38 -9.14
CA ASP A 43 6.09 -11.80 -8.75
C ASP A 43 5.08 -12.10 -7.62
N GLY A 44 3.90 -11.47 -7.69
CA GLY A 44 2.84 -11.62 -6.68
C GLY A 44 3.09 -10.86 -5.35
N ARG A 45 4.19 -10.13 -5.22
CA ARG A 45 4.55 -9.36 -4.02
C ARG A 45 4.45 -7.87 -4.24
N LEU A 46 3.96 -7.14 -3.23
CA LEU A 46 3.91 -5.69 -3.25
C LEU A 46 5.33 -5.11 -3.29
N ALA A 47 5.65 -4.34 -4.33
CA ALA A 47 6.97 -3.76 -4.58
C ALA A 47 7.00 -2.24 -4.36
N ALA A 48 5.90 -1.55 -4.69
CA ALA A 48 5.76 -0.11 -4.51
C ALA A 48 4.30 0.30 -4.27
N VAL A 49 4.11 1.47 -3.67
CA VAL A 49 2.79 2.09 -3.45
C VAL A 49 2.87 3.57 -3.76
N GLU A 50 1.87 4.07 -4.47
CA GLU A 50 1.58 5.49 -4.68
C GLU A 50 0.20 5.79 -4.08
N ALA A 51 0.10 6.89 -3.32
CA ALA A 51 -1.12 7.25 -2.62
C ALA A 51 -1.36 8.76 -2.71
N VAL A 52 -2.62 9.13 -2.97
CA VAL A 52 -3.13 10.51 -2.92
C VAL A 52 -4.23 10.56 -1.88
N ASN A 53 -4.11 11.46 -0.90
CA ASN A 53 -5.05 11.64 0.22
C ASN A 53 -5.37 10.36 1.04
N ALA A 54 -4.61 9.28 0.85
CA ALA A 54 -4.76 8.00 1.57
C ALA A 54 -3.63 7.79 2.59
N THR A 55 -3.31 8.81 3.38
CA THR A 55 -2.13 8.82 4.28
C THR A 55 -2.11 7.65 5.28
N ALA A 56 -3.26 7.29 5.85
CA ALA A 56 -3.34 6.19 6.82
C ALA A 56 -3.01 4.83 6.16
N ASP A 57 -3.59 4.56 4.99
CA ASP A 57 -3.34 3.37 4.19
C ASP A 57 -1.87 3.31 3.75
N PHE A 58 -1.33 4.44 3.27
CA PHE A 58 0.08 4.57 2.91
C PHE A 58 1.01 4.20 4.06
N MET A 59 0.76 4.71 5.28
CA MET A 59 1.62 4.42 6.43
C MET A 59 1.58 2.95 6.82
N ALA A 60 0.42 2.30 6.70
CA ALA A 60 0.28 0.86 6.94
C ALA A 60 1.09 0.06 5.90
N LEU A 61 0.92 0.35 4.60
CA LEU A 61 1.61 -0.35 3.53
C LEU A 61 3.13 -0.08 3.51
N LYS A 62 3.56 1.15 3.83
CA LYS A 62 4.99 1.48 4.02
C LYS A 62 5.60 0.61 5.11
N LYS A 63 4.86 0.35 6.20
CA LYS A 63 5.32 -0.57 7.26
C LYS A 63 5.39 -2.01 6.72
N ALA A 64 4.34 -2.49 6.06
CA ALA A 64 4.31 -3.84 5.49
C ALA A 64 5.48 -4.08 4.51
N LEU A 65 5.75 -3.12 3.63
CA LEU A 65 6.90 -3.13 2.71
C LEU A 65 8.24 -3.15 3.44
N ALA A 66 8.38 -2.43 4.55
CA ALA A 66 9.61 -2.41 5.34
C ALA A 66 9.85 -3.72 6.11
N SER A 67 8.77 -4.43 6.51
CA SER A 67 8.85 -5.71 7.22
C SER A 67 8.77 -6.94 6.31
N GLY A 68 8.62 -6.75 4.99
CA GLY A 68 8.42 -7.86 4.05
C GLY A 68 7.08 -8.59 4.25
N THR A 69 6.09 -7.93 4.86
CA THR A 69 4.76 -8.49 5.06
C THR A 69 4.04 -8.58 3.73
N GLU A 70 3.63 -9.79 3.35
CA GLU A 70 2.88 -10.03 2.12
C GLU A 70 1.42 -9.58 2.26
N ILE A 71 0.93 -8.88 1.24
CA ILE A 71 -0.44 -8.36 1.16
C ILE A 71 -1.00 -8.76 -0.20
N ALA A 72 -2.09 -9.52 -0.21
CA ALA A 72 -2.71 -9.96 -1.45
C ALA A 72 -3.25 -8.76 -2.24
N ALA A 73 -3.13 -8.81 -3.57
CA ALA A 73 -3.62 -7.75 -4.44
C ALA A 73 -5.14 -7.54 -4.31
N SER A 74 -5.90 -8.61 -4.05
CA SER A 74 -7.34 -8.56 -3.78
C SER A 74 -7.67 -7.74 -2.53
N ASP A 75 -6.91 -7.91 -1.45
CA ASP A 75 -7.13 -7.20 -0.20
C ASP A 75 -6.76 -5.71 -0.33
N LEU A 76 -5.73 -5.41 -1.13
CA LEU A 76 -5.33 -4.04 -1.40
C LEU A 76 -6.41 -3.29 -2.19
N MET A 77 -6.96 -3.90 -3.24
CA MET A 77 -7.95 -3.24 -4.10
C MET A 77 -9.32 -3.04 -3.44
N ASP A 78 -9.69 -3.85 -2.45
CA ASP A 78 -10.98 -3.78 -1.78
C ASP A 78 -11.07 -2.60 -0.80
N PRO A 79 -11.86 -1.54 -1.09
CA PRO A 79 -11.97 -0.37 -0.23
C PRO A 79 -12.55 -0.64 1.16
N ASP A 80 -13.27 -1.74 1.35
CA ASP A 80 -13.89 -2.12 2.62
C ASP A 80 -12.92 -2.84 3.56
N VAL A 81 -11.78 -3.31 3.04
CA VAL A 81 -10.73 -3.96 3.84
C VAL A 81 -9.89 -2.91 4.59
N SER A 82 -9.92 -2.92 5.93
CA SER A 82 -9.00 -2.12 6.73
C SER A 82 -7.56 -2.65 6.60
N LEU A 83 -6.74 -2.00 5.77
CA LEU A 83 -5.34 -2.40 5.56
C LEU A 83 -4.52 -2.37 6.86
N LYS A 84 -4.79 -1.41 7.75
CA LYS A 84 -4.14 -1.35 9.07
C LYS A 84 -4.45 -2.60 9.91
N THR A 85 -5.71 -3.03 9.92
CA THR A 85 -6.13 -4.22 10.69
C THR A 85 -5.56 -5.49 10.07
N LEU A 86 -5.67 -5.62 8.75
CA LEU A 86 -5.12 -6.74 7.99
C LEU A 86 -3.61 -6.92 8.24
N ILE A 87 -2.83 -5.86 8.04
CA ILE A 87 -1.36 -5.89 8.21
C ILE A 87 -0.99 -6.26 9.65
N LYS A 88 -1.73 -5.75 10.64
CA LYS A 88 -1.51 -6.12 12.05
C LYS A 88 -1.77 -7.62 12.28
N ALA A 89 -2.85 -8.17 11.72
CA ALA A 89 -3.19 -9.59 11.86
C ALA A 89 -2.16 -10.49 11.18
N VAL A 90 -1.78 -10.20 9.94
CA VAL A 90 -0.76 -10.97 9.20
C VAL A 90 0.57 -10.97 9.94
N THR A 91 1.00 -9.80 10.44
CA THR A 91 2.26 -9.69 11.19
C THR A 91 2.22 -10.48 12.51
N ALA A 92 1.09 -10.50 13.21
CA ALA A 92 0.94 -11.25 14.47
C ALA A 92 1.04 -12.77 14.24
N ASN A 93 0.42 -13.29 13.18
CA ASN A 93 0.43 -14.72 12.85
C ASN A 93 1.84 -15.22 12.44
N ALA A 94 2.63 -14.37 11.80
CA ALA A 94 4.01 -14.69 11.44
C ALA A 94 4.91 -14.84 12.67
N VAL A 95 4.66 -14.05 13.74
CA VAL A 95 5.45 -14.10 14.98
C VAL A 95 5.09 -15.32 15.85
N SER A 96 3.84 -15.79 15.81
CA SER A 96 3.40 -16.96 16.57
C SER A 96 3.82 -18.31 15.96
N SER A 97 4.38 -18.30 14.75
CA SER A 97 4.74 -19.51 13.98
C SER A 97 6.25 -19.78 13.96
N GLY A 98 7.05 -19.01 14.70
CA GLY A 98 8.51 -19.15 14.82
C GLY A 98 8.96 -19.19 16.28
#